data_AF-A0A1H0ZZP9-F1
#
_entry.id   AF-A0A1H0ZZP9-F1
#
_cell.length_a   1.000
_cell.length_b   1.000
_cell.length_c   1.000
_cell.angle_alpha   90.00
_cell.angle_beta   90.00
_cell.angle_gamma   90.00
#
_symmetry.space_group_name_H-M   'P 1'
#
loop_
_entity.id
_entity.type
_entity.pdbx_description
1 polymer ?
#
loop_
_entity_poly.entity_id
_entity_poly.type
_entity_poly.pdbx_seq_one_letter_code
_entity_poly.pdbx_strand_id
1 'polypeptide(L)'
;MPTNLNPYDTGGRLEPKPWPTDAGTDSDDYGKVDLTDEFGETVFTGWMQKTEAGYILRVDEHQDVELAFETSSQRHAREAAMMQLDQALRTITARHDEAVWCYDGDPDAFAPGHFVIENNAGGHRFAVTEQYVGTDSSDVDRVPNSWDIDIARRSQNGSWESAETRNYEPAKIKELIELATDWVNARVREQATQEALRAPSVAQHHHQAPTASPSY
;
A
#
# COMPACT_ATOMS: atom_id res chain seq x y z
N MET A 1 12.54 37.69 16.57
CA MET A 1 11.96 36.52 15.90
C MET A 1 12.97 35.39 16.06
N PRO A 2 12.63 34.24 16.66
CA PRO A 2 13.58 33.14 16.74
C PRO A 2 13.75 32.57 15.32
N THR A 3 14.99 32.56 14.84
CA THR A 3 15.38 31.97 13.57
C THR A 3 15.11 30.47 13.67
N ASN A 4 14.20 29.94 12.84
CA ASN A 4 14.05 28.50 12.69
C ASN A 4 15.34 27.98 12.05
N LEU A 5 16.29 27.55 12.89
CA LEU A 5 17.52 26.92 12.45
C LEU A 5 17.13 25.62 11.75
N ASN A 6 17.57 25.49 10.51
CA ASN A 6 17.32 24.28 9.75
C ASN A 6 18.34 23.20 10.16
N PRO A 7 18.14 21.93 9.76
CA PRO A 7 19.03 20.84 10.15
C PRO A 7 20.50 20.99 9.72
N TYR A 8 20.80 21.87 8.74
CA TYR A 8 22.18 22.22 8.37
C TYR A 8 22.83 23.14 9.40
N ASP A 9 22.05 24.03 10.04
CA ASP A 9 22.53 24.94 11.06
C ASP A 9 22.79 24.24 12.41
N THR A 10 22.21 23.06 12.62
CA THR A 10 22.33 22.28 13.87
C THR A 10 23.32 21.12 13.77
N GLY A 11 24.02 20.97 12.64
CA GLY A 11 25.03 19.91 12.42
C GLY A 11 24.46 18.49 12.37
N GLY A 12 23.16 18.32 12.12
CA GLY A 12 22.48 17.02 12.07
C GLY A 12 22.57 16.30 10.71
N ARG A 13 23.24 16.91 9.73
CA ARG A 13 23.45 16.41 8.37
C ARG A 13 24.87 16.73 7.90
N LEU A 14 25.38 15.93 6.95
CA LEU A 14 26.61 16.24 6.22
C LEU A 14 26.54 17.66 5.64
N GLU A 15 27.49 18.51 5.99
CA GLU A 15 27.56 19.88 5.51
C GLU A 15 27.95 19.88 4.02
N PRO A 16 27.10 20.38 3.11
CA PRO A 16 27.54 20.62 1.75
C PRO A 16 28.64 21.68 1.78
N LYS A 17 29.80 21.39 1.17
CA LYS A 17 30.86 22.40 1.03
C LYS A 17 30.31 23.60 0.25
N PRO A 18 30.36 24.83 0.80
CA PRO A 18 29.80 26.00 0.13
C PRO A 18 30.56 26.31 -1.17
N TRP A 19 29.82 26.84 -2.14
CA TRP A 19 30.40 27.42 -3.36
C TRP A 19 31.40 28.53 -3.02
N PRO A 20 32.64 28.51 -3.52
CA PRO A 20 33.48 29.69 -3.51
C PRO A 20 32.88 30.74 -4.45
N THR A 21 32.76 31.98 -3.99
CA THR A 21 32.27 33.11 -4.80
C THR A 21 33.35 33.78 -5.65
N ASP A 22 34.57 33.24 -5.63
CA ASP A 22 35.72 33.88 -6.26
C ASP A 22 35.88 33.40 -7.70
N ALA A 23 36.00 34.37 -8.63
CA ALA A 23 35.95 34.20 -10.08
C ALA A 23 37.19 33.49 -10.71
N GLY A 24 37.88 32.62 -9.97
CA GLY A 24 39.12 31.97 -10.41
C GLY A 24 39.30 30.52 -9.98
N THR A 25 38.30 29.90 -9.34
CA THR A 25 38.32 28.49 -8.97
C THR A 25 37.72 27.65 -10.10
N ASP A 26 38.40 26.57 -10.50
CA ASP A 26 37.89 25.61 -11.49
C ASP A 26 36.48 25.16 -11.07
N SER A 27 35.48 25.34 -11.93
CA SER A 27 34.07 25.10 -11.59
C SER A 27 33.75 23.62 -11.37
N ASP A 28 34.71 22.73 -11.61
CA ASP A 28 34.54 21.28 -11.67
C ASP A 28 34.73 20.57 -10.30
N ASP A 29 35.19 21.31 -9.27
CA ASP A 29 35.63 20.76 -7.98
C ASP A 29 34.67 20.99 -6.79
N TYR A 30 33.53 21.66 -6.99
CA TYR A 30 32.66 22.07 -5.89
C TYR A 30 31.22 21.56 -6.03
N GLY A 31 30.71 20.93 -4.97
CA GLY A 31 29.34 20.41 -4.89
C GLY A 31 29.17 18.93 -5.25
N LYS A 32 30.26 18.22 -5.57
CA LYS A 32 30.29 16.77 -5.70
C LYS A 32 30.35 16.10 -4.34
N VAL A 33 29.44 15.14 -4.12
CA VAL A 33 29.35 14.32 -2.92
C VAL A 33 29.54 12.88 -3.34
N ASP A 34 30.61 12.25 -2.84
CA ASP A 34 30.84 10.82 -3.00
C ASP A 34 30.01 10.06 -1.96
N LEU A 35 29.23 9.10 -2.42
CA LEU A 35 28.51 8.17 -1.57
C LEU A 35 29.22 6.83 -1.62
N THR A 36 29.64 6.36 -0.45
CA THR A 36 30.44 5.14 -0.31
C THR A 36 29.63 3.99 0.27
N ASP A 37 30.05 2.77 -0.01
CA ASP A 37 29.54 1.57 0.64
C ASP A 37 30.09 1.38 2.07
N GLU A 38 29.77 0.25 2.69
CA GLU A 38 30.24 -0.12 4.02
C GLU A 38 31.75 -0.36 4.12
N PHE A 39 32.43 -0.56 2.97
CA PHE A 39 33.87 -0.74 2.88
C PHE A 39 34.61 0.57 2.59
N GLY A 40 33.88 1.66 2.36
CA GLY A 40 34.42 2.98 2.04
C GLY A 40 34.76 3.15 0.56
N GLU A 41 34.29 2.27 -0.33
CA GLU A 41 34.43 2.42 -1.77
C GLU A 41 33.34 3.33 -2.32
N THR A 42 33.68 4.26 -3.22
CA THR A 42 32.70 5.16 -3.84
C THR A 42 31.80 4.39 -4.79
N VAL A 43 30.49 4.43 -4.52
CA VAL A 43 29.44 3.82 -5.34
C VAL A 43 28.94 4.81 -6.40
N PHE A 44 28.69 6.07 -6.00
CA PHE A 44 28.29 7.14 -6.91
C PHE A 44 28.72 8.52 -6.41
N THR A 45 28.91 9.46 -7.34
CA THR A 45 29.20 10.86 -7.06
C THR A 45 28.06 11.74 -7.54
N GLY A 46 27.35 12.42 -6.64
CA GLY A 46 26.23 13.30 -6.97
C GLY A 46 26.58 14.79 -6.86
N TRP A 47 26.08 15.63 -7.78
CA TRP A 47 26.21 17.09 -7.68
C TRP A 47 25.10 17.85 -8.37
N MET A 48 24.89 19.10 -7.93
CA MET A 48 23.97 20.03 -8.57
C MET A 48 24.70 21.00 -9.50
N GLN A 49 24.33 21.01 -10.78
CA GLN A 49 24.80 21.98 -11.76
C GLN A 49 23.73 23.05 -12.02
N LYS A 50 24.07 24.33 -11.83
CA LYS A 50 23.24 25.45 -12.27
C LYS A 50 23.42 25.67 -13.77
N THR A 51 22.32 25.81 -14.51
CA THR A 51 22.29 26.11 -15.94
C THR A 51 21.47 27.37 -16.21
N GLU A 52 21.49 27.88 -17.43
CA GLU A 52 20.64 29.02 -17.82
C GLU A 52 19.13 28.69 -17.71
N ALA A 53 18.77 27.41 -17.86
CA ALA A 53 17.39 26.92 -17.80
C ALA A 53 16.94 26.46 -16.40
N GLY A 54 17.83 26.48 -15.40
CA GLY A 54 17.53 26.05 -14.04
C GLY A 54 18.66 25.28 -13.39
N TYR A 55 18.35 24.09 -12.88
CA TYR A 55 19.25 23.26 -12.09
C TYR A 55 19.17 21.80 -12.57
N ILE A 56 20.31 21.11 -12.68
CA ILE A 56 20.40 19.70 -13.08
C ILE A 56 21.14 18.93 -11.99
N LEU A 57 20.50 17.92 -11.41
CA LEU A 57 21.17 16.93 -10.57
C LEU A 57 21.90 15.95 -11.49
N ARG A 58 23.21 15.85 -11.33
CA ARG A 58 24.05 14.87 -12.03
C ARG A 58 24.56 13.84 -11.06
N VAL A 59 24.66 12.60 -11.54
CA VAL A 59 25.24 11.49 -10.81
C VAL A 59 26.18 10.73 -11.74
N ASP A 60 27.40 10.50 -11.27
CA ASP A 60 28.34 9.58 -11.90
C ASP A 60 28.28 8.26 -11.10
N GLU A 61 27.94 7.17 -11.78
CA GLU A 61 27.91 5.81 -11.22
C GLU A 61 29.29 5.18 -11.38
N HIS A 62 29.87 4.69 -10.27
CA HIS A 62 31.19 4.04 -10.25
C HIS A 62 31.09 2.53 -10.02
N GLN A 63 29.91 2.06 -9.63
CA GLN A 63 29.55 0.65 -9.49
C GLN A 63 28.17 0.41 -10.10
N ASP A 64 27.87 -0.86 -10.41
CA ASP A 64 26.61 -1.28 -11.01
C ASP A 64 25.53 -1.34 -9.92
N VAL A 65 24.97 -0.18 -9.57
CA VAL A 65 23.97 -0.01 -8.51
C VAL A 65 22.77 0.74 -9.05
N GLU A 66 21.57 0.22 -8.77
CA GLU A 66 20.32 0.86 -9.18
C GLU A 66 20.02 2.06 -8.29
N LEU A 67 19.93 3.25 -8.90
CA LEU A 67 19.62 4.51 -8.21
C LEU A 67 18.16 4.89 -8.36
N ALA A 68 17.46 5.01 -7.23
CA ALA A 68 16.12 5.57 -7.17
C ALA A 68 16.16 7.01 -6.64
N PHE A 69 15.48 7.92 -7.34
CA PHE A 69 15.32 9.30 -6.88
C PHE A 69 13.89 9.54 -6.39
N GLU A 70 13.79 10.00 -5.14
CA GLU A 70 12.53 10.40 -4.55
C GLU A 70 12.63 11.82 -3.99
N THR A 71 11.64 12.64 -4.31
CA THR A 71 11.42 13.93 -3.65
C THR A 71 10.57 13.76 -2.40
N SER A 72 10.74 14.65 -1.42
CA SER A 72 9.90 14.63 -0.20
C SER A 72 8.40 14.71 -0.51
N SER A 73 8.01 15.42 -1.58
CA SER A 73 6.62 15.50 -2.02
C SER A 73 6.09 14.15 -2.53
N GLN A 74 6.91 13.39 -3.27
CA GLN A 74 6.54 12.04 -3.73
C GLN A 74 6.43 11.08 -2.53
N ARG A 75 7.37 11.16 -1.58
CA ARG A 75 7.32 10.37 -0.34
C ARG A 75 6.04 10.64 0.45
N HIS A 76 5.75 11.91 0.72
CA HIS A 76 4.53 12.30 1.43
C HIS A 76 3.26 11.83 0.72
N ALA A 77 3.24 11.82 -0.62
CA ALA A 77 2.10 11.31 -1.39
C ALA A 77 1.92 9.79 -1.21
N ARG A 78 3.01 9.02 -1.19
CA ARG A 78 2.98 7.57 -0.91
C ARG A 78 2.54 7.26 0.51
N GLU A 79 3.07 7.98 1.50
CA GLU A 79 2.67 7.85 2.90
C GLU A 79 1.18 8.16 3.09
N ALA A 80 0.70 9.24 2.48
CA ALA A 80 -0.71 9.61 2.50
C ALA A 80 -1.60 8.54 1.84
N ALA A 81 -1.17 7.98 0.70
CA ALA A 81 -1.90 6.91 0.02
C ALA A 81 -1.97 5.63 0.88
N MET A 82 -0.86 5.22 1.48
CA MET A 82 -0.79 4.06 2.39
C MET A 82 -1.75 4.23 3.58
N MET A 83 -1.68 5.37 4.28
CA MET A 83 -2.58 5.66 5.40
C MET A 83 -4.05 5.71 4.97
N GLN A 84 -4.34 6.27 3.78
CA GLN A 84 -5.70 6.33 3.27
C GLN A 84 -6.26 4.94 2.97
N LEU A 85 -5.45 4.06 2.38
CA LEU A 85 -5.84 2.69 2.07
C LEU A 85 -6.07 1.88 3.35
N ASP A 86 -5.12 1.87 4.28
CA ASP A 86 -5.25 1.15 5.56
C ASP A 86 -6.53 1.57 6.30
N GLN A 87 -6.74 2.88 6.46
CA GLN A 87 -7.93 3.40 7.11
C GLN A 87 -9.21 2.98 6.38
N ALA A 88 -9.24 3.03 5.05
CA ALA A 88 -10.42 2.68 4.26
C ALA A 88 -10.75 1.18 4.37
N LEU A 89 -9.74 0.31 4.23
CA LEU A 89 -9.90 -1.14 4.34
C LEU A 89 -10.38 -1.55 5.73
N ARG A 90 -9.79 -1.01 6.79
CA ARG A 90 -10.24 -1.26 8.17
C ARG A 90 -11.66 -0.76 8.41
N THR A 91 -12.01 0.42 7.88
CA THR A 91 -13.35 0.99 8.06
C THR A 91 -14.42 0.17 7.36
N ILE A 92 -14.20 -0.22 6.10
CA ILE A 92 -15.22 -0.96 5.34
C ILE A 92 -15.40 -2.39 5.85
N THR A 93 -14.30 -3.05 6.26
CA THR A 93 -14.37 -4.42 6.81
C THR A 93 -15.00 -4.43 8.20
N ALA A 94 -14.66 -3.49 9.08
CA ALA A 94 -15.29 -3.37 10.40
C ALA A 94 -16.80 -3.08 10.33
N ARG A 95 -17.26 -2.40 9.29
CA ARG A 95 -18.71 -2.16 9.07
C ARG A 95 -19.47 -3.43 8.66
N HIS A 96 -18.76 -4.42 8.12
CA HIS A 96 -19.33 -5.60 7.47
C HIS A 96 -18.71 -6.89 8.02
N ASP A 97 -18.38 -6.92 9.32
CA ASP A 97 -17.72 -8.03 10.01
C ASP A 97 -18.56 -9.33 10.03
N GLU A 98 -19.89 -9.21 9.93
CA GLU A 98 -20.80 -10.35 9.73
C GLU A 98 -20.63 -11.03 8.35
N ALA A 99 -20.09 -10.31 7.35
CA ALA A 99 -19.99 -10.81 5.98
C ALA A 99 -18.59 -11.06 5.46
N VAL A 100 -17.63 -10.29 5.94
CA VAL A 100 -16.21 -10.44 5.62
C VAL A 100 -15.39 -10.39 6.89
N TRP A 101 -14.21 -10.99 6.84
CA TRP A 101 -13.20 -10.81 7.86
C TRP A 101 -11.90 -10.36 7.20
N CYS A 102 -11.12 -9.58 7.93
CA CYS A 102 -9.88 -8.99 7.47
C CYS A 102 -8.75 -9.40 8.39
N TYR A 103 -7.58 -9.68 7.82
CA TYR A 103 -6.35 -9.94 8.57
C TYR A 103 -5.14 -9.36 7.85
N ASP A 104 -4.14 -9.01 8.66
CA ASP A 104 -2.83 -8.65 8.17
C ASP A 104 -2.05 -9.94 7.87
N GLY A 105 -1.43 -10.00 6.70
CA GLY A 105 -0.64 -11.14 6.25
C GLY A 105 0.82 -10.77 6.05
N ASP A 106 1.66 -11.79 5.97
CA ASP A 106 3.09 -11.67 5.66
C ASP A 106 3.38 -12.45 4.36
N PRO A 107 3.52 -11.76 3.22
CA PRO A 107 3.84 -12.41 1.94
C PRO A 107 5.18 -13.14 1.94
N ASP A 108 6.16 -12.71 2.73
CA ASP A 108 7.45 -13.40 2.87
C ASP A 108 7.26 -14.74 3.61
N ALA A 109 6.22 -14.84 4.44
CA ALA A 109 5.76 -16.06 5.09
C ALA A 109 4.62 -16.77 4.32
N PHE A 110 4.50 -16.54 3.01
CA PHE A 110 3.52 -17.17 2.11
C PHE A 110 2.06 -16.76 2.33
N ALA A 111 1.77 -15.67 3.04
CA ALA A 111 0.44 -15.09 3.02
C ALA A 111 0.12 -14.54 1.62
N PRO A 112 -1.17 -14.51 1.22
CA PRO A 112 -1.53 -14.06 -0.13
C PRO A 112 -1.38 -12.55 -0.35
N GLY A 113 -1.19 -11.78 0.73
CA GLY A 113 -0.94 -10.34 0.69
C GLY A 113 -0.67 -9.79 2.09
N HIS A 114 -0.29 -8.51 2.15
CA HIS A 114 -0.11 -7.76 3.39
C HIS A 114 -1.45 -7.45 4.06
N PHE A 115 -2.50 -7.20 3.27
CA PHE A 115 -3.88 -7.11 3.75
C PHE A 115 -4.76 -8.10 3.01
N VAL A 116 -5.52 -8.89 3.74
CA VAL A 116 -6.36 -9.94 3.14
C VAL A 116 -7.78 -9.85 3.69
N ILE A 117 -8.75 -9.79 2.76
CA ILE A 117 -10.17 -9.79 3.06
C ILE A 117 -10.78 -11.05 2.46
N GLU A 118 -11.46 -11.83 3.29
CA GLU A 118 -12.17 -13.03 2.87
C GLU A 118 -13.64 -12.94 3.26
N ASN A 119 -14.52 -13.52 2.47
CA ASN A 119 -15.93 -13.61 2.84
C ASN A 119 -16.14 -14.72 3.89
N ASN A 120 -17.06 -14.49 4.83
CA ASN A 120 -17.31 -15.44 5.93
C ASN A 120 -17.91 -16.77 5.46
N ALA A 121 -18.68 -16.76 4.37
CA ALA A 121 -19.15 -17.99 3.72
C ALA A 121 -18.01 -18.84 3.13
N GLY A 122 -16.80 -18.26 3.03
CA GLY A 122 -15.66 -18.83 2.35
C GLY A 122 -15.82 -18.75 0.82
N GLY A 123 -14.70 -18.87 0.11
CA GLY A 123 -14.71 -19.01 -1.34
C GLY A 123 -14.31 -17.78 -2.13
N HIS A 124 -14.22 -16.61 -1.51
CA HIS A 124 -13.80 -15.37 -2.14
C HIS A 124 -12.74 -14.67 -1.29
N ARG A 125 -11.70 -14.17 -1.97
CA ARG A 125 -10.61 -13.44 -1.34
C ARG A 125 -10.22 -12.22 -2.16
N PHE A 126 -9.88 -11.16 -1.46
CA PHE A 126 -9.26 -9.94 -1.96
C PHE A 126 -7.97 -9.74 -1.17
N ALA A 127 -6.82 -9.88 -1.83
CA ALA A 127 -5.52 -9.70 -1.21
C ALA A 127 -4.82 -8.47 -1.79
N VAL A 128 -4.20 -7.68 -0.93
CA VAL A 128 -3.41 -6.49 -1.25
C VAL A 128 -1.97 -6.76 -0.86
N THR A 129 -1.07 -6.69 -1.82
CA THR A 129 0.37 -6.86 -1.62
C THR A 129 1.07 -5.56 -1.91
N GLU A 130 1.68 -4.98 -0.88
CA GLU A 130 2.56 -3.82 -0.99
C GLU A 130 3.82 -4.17 -1.77
N GLN A 131 4.16 -3.32 -2.74
CA GLN A 131 5.37 -3.44 -3.56
C GLN A 131 6.36 -2.35 -3.21
N TYR A 132 7.61 -2.74 -3.00
CA TYR A 132 8.69 -1.87 -2.56
C TYR A 132 9.82 -1.85 -3.61
N VAL A 133 10.48 -0.71 -3.77
CA VAL A 133 11.68 -0.58 -4.63
C VAL A 133 12.77 0.12 -3.84
N GLY A 134 13.99 -0.41 -3.93
CA GLY A 134 15.15 0.15 -3.25
C GLY A 134 15.18 -0.04 -1.73
N THR A 135 14.22 -0.79 -1.19
CA THR A 135 14.13 -1.15 0.24
C THR A 135 13.77 -2.62 0.36
N ASP A 136 14.33 -3.30 1.36
CA ASP A 136 13.98 -4.68 1.69
C ASP A 136 13.07 -4.77 2.93
N SER A 137 12.75 -5.99 3.35
CA SER A 137 11.88 -6.22 4.51
C SER A 137 12.52 -5.84 5.86
N SER A 138 13.82 -5.51 5.89
CA SER A 138 14.50 -5.02 7.10
C SER A 138 14.31 -3.52 7.33
N ASP A 139 14.02 -2.75 6.28
CA ASP A 139 13.72 -1.33 6.39
C ASP A 139 12.34 -1.12 7.02
N VAL A 140 12.30 -0.59 8.24
CA VAL A 140 11.06 -0.32 8.99
C VAL A 140 10.36 0.96 8.55
N ASP A 141 11.08 1.86 7.89
CA ASP A 141 10.57 3.14 7.40
C ASP A 141 10.15 3.06 5.92
N ARG A 142 10.18 1.85 5.34
CA ARG A 142 9.75 1.61 3.97
C ARG A 142 8.30 2.02 3.77
N VAL A 143 8.03 2.59 2.61
CA VAL A 143 6.69 2.96 2.16
C VAL A 143 6.42 2.20 0.87
N PRO A 144 5.22 1.69 0.59
CA PRO A 144 4.94 1.06 -0.69
C PRO A 144 5.06 2.04 -1.86
N ASN A 145 5.56 1.55 -3.00
CA ASN A 145 5.58 2.23 -4.29
C ASN A 145 4.31 1.97 -5.09
N SER A 146 3.71 0.80 -4.90
CA SER A 146 2.46 0.39 -5.53
C SER A 146 1.83 -0.75 -4.73
N TRP A 147 0.62 -1.14 -5.11
CA TRP A 147 -0.09 -2.26 -4.52
C TRP A 147 -0.56 -3.20 -5.63
N ASP A 148 -0.17 -4.46 -5.51
CA ASP A 148 -0.72 -5.55 -6.31
C ASP A 148 -1.94 -6.13 -5.62
N ILE A 149 -2.99 -6.33 -6.40
CA ILE A 149 -4.27 -6.85 -5.95
C ILE A 149 -4.48 -8.21 -6.59
N ASP A 150 -4.81 -9.21 -5.77
CA ASP A 150 -5.27 -10.52 -6.21
C ASP A 150 -6.70 -10.75 -5.72
N ILE A 151 -7.63 -10.90 -6.67
CA ILE A 151 -8.99 -11.33 -6.40
C ILE A 151 -9.09 -12.80 -6.74
N ALA A 152 -9.18 -13.64 -5.71
CA ALA A 152 -9.19 -15.09 -5.86
C ALA A 152 -10.54 -15.70 -5.50
N ARG A 153 -10.79 -16.88 -6.08
CA ARG A 153 -11.91 -17.76 -5.73
C ARG A 153 -11.40 -19.11 -5.29
N ARG A 154 -12.14 -19.75 -4.40
CA ARG A 154 -11.84 -21.12 -3.99
C ARG A 154 -12.48 -22.09 -4.98
N SER A 155 -11.67 -22.95 -5.56
CA SER A 155 -12.10 -24.00 -6.47
C SER A 155 -12.81 -25.13 -5.71
N GLN A 156 -13.43 -26.05 -6.46
CA GLN A 156 -14.09 -27.23 -5.86
C GLN A 156 -13.12 -28.16 -5.13
N ASN A 157 -11.83 -28.15 -5.48
CA ASN A 157 -10.82 -28.98 -4.82
C ASN A 157 -10.26 -28.30 -3.54
N GLY A 158 -10.72 -27.09 -3.23
CA GLY A 158 -10.30 -26.32 -2.05
C GLY A 158 -9.09 -25.40 -2.28
N SER A 159 -8.46 -25.43 -3.46
CA SER A 159 -7.39 -24.52 -3.86
C SER A 159 -7.92 -23.12 -4.11
N TRP A 160 -7.06 -22.13 -3.95
CA TRP A 160 -7.34 -20.77 -4.40
C TRP A 160 -6.88 -20.58 -5.84
N GLU A 161 -7.71 -19.91 -6.64
CA GLU A 161 -7.46 -19.58 -8.04
C GLU A 161 -7.65 -18.08 -8.23
N SER A 162 -6.62 -17.39 -8.71
CA SER A 162 -6.68 -15.98 -9.07
C SER A 162 -7.66 -15.79 -10.22
N ALA A 163 -8.70 -14.98 -9.98
CA ALA A 163 -9.68 -14.62 -10.98
C ALA A 163 -9.28 -13.31 -11.68
N GLU A 164 -8.64 -12.39 -10.95
CA GLU A 164 -8.24 -11.09 -11.44
C GLU A 164 -7.05 -10.55 -10.66
N THR A 165 -6.08 -9.97 -11.38
CA THR A 165 -4.95 -9.26 -10.78
C THR A 165 -4.83 -7.85 -11.33
N ARG A 166 -4.46 -6.88 -10.49
CA ARG A 166 -4.28 -5.47 -10.86
C ARG A 166 -3.15 -4.84 -10.06
N ASN A 167 -2.49 -3.83 -10.62
CA ASN A 167 -1.53 -2.99 -9.91
C ASN A 167 -2.05 -1.55 -9.80
N TYR A 168 -1.84 -0.92 -8.65
CA TYR A 168 -2.20 0.48 -8.40
C TYR A 168 -1.01 1.28 -7.87
N GLU A 169 -0.75 2.41 -8.51
CA GLU A 169 0.18 3.43 -8.02
C GLU A 169 -0.51 4.37 -7.01
N PRO A 170 0.26 5.12 -6.18
CA PRO A 170 -0.25 6.07 -5.20
C PRO A 170 -1.27 7.08 -5.77
N ALA A 171 -1.07 7.52 -7.01
CA ALA A 171 -1.98 8.44 -7.69
C ALA A 171 -3.40 7.85 -7.90
N LYS A 172 -3.52 6.52 -7.94
CA LYS A 172 -4.78 5.79 -8.16
C LYS A 172 -5.35 5.17 -6.89
N ILE A 173 -4.89 5.60 -5.71
CA ILE A 173 -5.31 5.00 -4.44
C ILE A 173 -6.82 5.04 -4.22
N LYS A 174 -7.50 6.06 -4.73
CA LYS A 174 -8.97 6.17 -4.68
C LYS A 174 -9.66 5.08 -5.49
N GLU A 175 -9.15 4.76 -6.68
CA GLU A 175 -9.69 3.68 -7.52
C GLU A 175 -9.53 2.32 -6.83
N LEU A 176 -8.40 2.09 -6.15
CA LEU A 176 -8.17 0.89 -5.35
C LEU A 176 -9.18 0.79 -4.20
N ILE A 177 -9.40 1.88 -3.46
CA ILE A 177 -10.36 1.93 -2.36
C ILE A 177 -11.79 1.66 -2.86
N GLU A 178 -12.16 2.23 -4.01
CA GLU A 178 -13.45 1.99 -4.66
C GLU A 178 -13.60 0.50 -5.05
N LEU A 179 -12.57 -0.09 -5.66
CA LEU A 179 -12.56 -1.52 -6.00
C LEU A 179 -12.76 -2.40 -4.75
N ALA A 180 -12.02 -2.14 -3.67
CA ALA A 180 -12.15 -2.90 -2.42
C ALA A 180 -13.54 -2.74 -1.81
N THR A 181 -14.07 -1.51 -1.82
CA THR A 181 -15.42 -1.20 -1.31
C THR A 181 -16.50 -1.93 -2.09
N ASP A 182 -16.43 -1.90 -3.43
CA ASP A 182 -17.39 -2.59 -4.29
C ASP A 182 -17.31 -4.11 -4.12
N TRP A 183 -16.09 -4.65 -3.96
CA TRP A 183 -15.88 -6.06 -3.70
C TRP A 183 -16.53 -6.51 -2.38
N VAL A 184 -16.30 -5.78 -1.28
CA VAL A 184 -16.92 -6.07 0.03
C VAL A 184 -18.43 -5.97 -0.06
N ASN A 185 -18.96 -4.89 -0.64
CA ASN A 185 -20.40 -4.70 -0.79
C ASN A 185 -21.06 -5.81 -1.62
N ALA A 186 -20.36 -6.34 -2.63
CA ALA A 186 -20.84 -7.49 -3.40
C ALA A 186 -20.94 -8.75 -2.53
N ARG A 187 -20.00 -8.97 -1.60
CA ARG A 187 -20.04 -10.11 -0.68
C ARG A 187 -21.16 -9.98 0.35
N VAL A 188 -21.39 -8.77 0.86
CA VAL A 188 -22.53 -8.47 1.75
C VAL A 188 -23.86 -8.81 1.07
N ARG A 189 -24.05 -8.38 -0.19
CA ARG A 189 -25.28 -8.69 -0.96
C ARG A 189 -25.44 -10.18 -1.22
N GLU A 190 -24.35 -10.87 -1.55
CA GLU A 190 -24.36 -12.31 -1.76
C GLU A 190 -24.79 -13.06 -0.48
N GLN A 191 -24.22 -12.71 0.66
CA GLN A 191 -24.58 -13.32 1.93
C GLN A 191 -26.05 -13.09 2.28
N ALA A 192 -26.52 -11.84 2.20
CA ALA A 192 -27.93 -11.52 2.46
C ALA A 192 -28.88 -12.33 1.54
N THR A 193 -28.48 -12.54 0.28
CA THR A 193 -29.24 -13.37 -0.67
C THR A 193 -29.24 -14.84 -0.25
N GLN A 194 -28.09 -15.38 0.17
CA GLN A 194 -27.98 -16.76 0.64
C GLN A 194 -28.78 -16.99 1.93
N GLU A 195 -28.76 -16.05 2.86
CA GLU A 195 -29.55 -16.11 4.10
C GLU A 195 -31.05 -16.09 3.80
N ALA A 196 -31.50 -15.21 2.91
CA ALA A 196 -32.89 -15.15 2.48
C ALA A 196 -33.37 -16.45 1.81
N LEU A 197 -32.50 -17.11 1.03
CA LEU A 197 -32.78 -18.41 0.42
C LEU A 197 -32.78 -19.57 1.43
N ARG A 198 -31.95 -19.48 2.49
CA ARG A 198 -31.83 -20.51 3.52
C ARG A 198 -32.92 -20.45 4.58
N ALA A 199 -33.61 -19.32 4.75
CA ALA A 199 -34.75 -19.20 5.65
C ALA A 199 -35.97 -19.98 5.10
N PRO A 200 -36.34 -21.16 5.64
CA PRO A 200 -37.51 -21.89 5.17
C PRO A 200 -38.75 -21.35 5.85
N SER A 201 -39.79 -21.04 5.06
CA SER A 201 -41.24 -21.17 5.31
C SER A 201 -41.75 -21.48 6.74
N VAL A 202 -41.34 -20.76 7.78
CA VAL A 202 -41.86 -20.92 9.16
C VAL A 202 -43.36 -20.53 9.23
N ALA A 203 -43.87 -19.82 8.22
CA ALA A 203 -45.27 -19.40 8.16
C ALA A 203 -46.25 -20.50 7.71
N GLN A 204 -45.82 -21.63 7.12
CA GLN A 204 -46.76 -22.61 6.53
C GLN A 204 -47.11 -23.83 7.39
N HIS A 205 -46.46 -24.05 8.55
CA HIS A 205 -46.78 -25.20 9.43
C HIS A 205 -47.63 -24.87 10.66
N HIS A 206 -48.18 -23.66 10.79
CA HIS A 206 -49.05 -23.27 11.91
C HIS A 206 -50.55 -23.13 11.57
N HIS A 207 -50.99 -23.60 10.40
CA HIS A 207 -52.42 -23.66 10.06
C HIS A 207 -52.84 -25.10 9.76
N GLN A 208 -52.91 -25.94 10.80
CA GLN A 208 -53.85 -27.06 10.88
C GLN A 208 -53.80 -27.67 12.30
N ALA A 209 -54.50 -27.03 13.23
CA ALA A 209 -55.04 -27.71 14.41
C ALA A 209 -56.57 -27.80 14.21
N PRO A 210 -57.16 -29.00 14.24
CA PRO A 210 -58.60 -29.15 14.05
C PRO A 210 -59.37 -28.60 15.25
N THR A 211 -60.37 -27.77 14.97
CA THR A 211 -61.36 -27.29 15.94
C THR A 211 -62.16 -28.47 16.49
N ALA A 212 -61.96 -28.81 17.77
CA ALA A 212 -62.85 -29.70 18.49
C ALA A 212 -64.10 -28.91 18.91
N SER A 213 -65.25 -29.29 18.35
CA SER A 213 -66.57 -28.80 18.77
C SER A 213 -66.97 -29.40 20.12
N PRO A 214 -67.59 -28.63 21.03
CA PRO A 214 -68.19 -29.18 22.24
C PRO A 214 -69.54 -29.82 21.91
N SER A 215 -69.77 -31.05 22.37
CA SER A 215 -71.11 -31.65 22.45
C SER A 215 -71.63 -31.53 23.88
N TYR A 216 -72.92 -31.23 23.96
CA TYR A 216 -73.76 -31.01 25.14
C TYR A 216 -73.75 -32.17 26.15
#